data_AF-T0ZAC9-F1
#
_entry.id   AF-T0ZAC9-F1
#
_cell.length_a   1.000
_cell.length_b   1.000
_cell.length_c   1.000
_cell.angle_alpha   90.00
_cell.angle_beta   90.00
_cell.angle_gamma   90.00
#
_symmetry.space_group_name_H-M   'P 1'
#
loop_
_entity.id
_entity.type
_entity.pdbx_description
1 polymer ?
#
loop_
_entity_poly.entity_id
_entity_poly.type
_entity_poly.pdbx_seq_one_letter_code
_entity_poly.pdbx_strand_id
1 'polypeptide(L)'
;MMIFQKSLIQDQIETVILKSSSITVKLNNNFNKIIRKIRSLGLLYTDLKEDSSGYKIIITGPLSVNEHSDRYGSKFALFVRFILRLPDWELDAKVTLKNADKKMEYLYHLDNSVLDYINTKELKSDSSTYLNFNLNPEPLKMNDNSIFPDFALKIGNSEVNILVTRPRYYEEDLTLVNSIRKAGFEAELFCILDSGEKCPKGAQCMKNEFNFNDVNELLSKRYNRSVEIKKIQQYKSELHVSPKVEKTVINEAILKH
;
A
#
# COMPACT_ATOMS: atom_id res chain seq x y z
N MET A 1 -24.49 16.10 -23.26
CA MET A 1 -24.10 15.13 -24.31
C MET A 1 -22.65 14.65 -24.16
N MET A 2 -21.66 15.54 -24.07
CA MET A 2 -20.23 15.17 -23.90
C MET A 2 -19.92 14.30 -22.66
N ILE A 3 -20.52 14.59 -21.50
CA ILE A 3 -20.27 13.81 -20.26
C ILE A 3 -20.69 12.35 -20.42
N PHE A 4 -21.80 12.10 -21.12
CA PHE A 4 -22.32 10.75 -21.37
C PHE A 4 -21.38 9.95 -22.28
N GLN A 5 -20.85 10.58 -23.34
CA GLN A 5 -19.88 9.95 -24.24
C GLN A 5 -18.58 9.59 -23.51
N LYS A 6 -18.06 10.49 -22.66
CA LYS A 6 -16.85 10.24 -21.86
C LYS A 6 -17.03 9.08 -20.87
N SER A 7 -18.21 8.96 -20.26
CA SER A 7 -18.53 7.81 -19.39
C SER A 7 -18.57 6.51 -20.16
N LEU A 8 -19.20 6.51 -21.34
CA LEU A 8 -19.31 5.31 -22.18
C LEU A 8 -17.95 4.76 -22.61
N ILE A 9 -17.01 5.63 -23.00
CA ILE A 9 -15.65 5.21 -23.39
C ILE A 9 -14.93 4.55 -22.21
N GLN A 10 -15.07 5.12 -21.01
CA GLN A 10 -14.49 4.54 -19.80
C GLN A 10 -15.07 3.14 -19.50
N ASP A 11 -16.39 2.98 -19.65
CA ASP A 11 -17.07 1.69 -19.43
C ASP A 11 -16.66 0.63 -20.47
N GLN A 12 -16.41 1.06 -21.73
CA GLN A 12 -15.89 0.18 -22.78
C GLN A 12 -14.47 -0.31 -22.48
N ILE A 13 -13.58 0.61 -22.07
CA ILE A 13 -12.21 0.27 -21.65
C ILE A 13 -12.24 -0.75 -20.52
N GLU A 14 -13.04 -0.50 -19.48
CA GLU A 14 -13.21 -1.41 -18.35
C GLU A 14 -13.72 -2.79 -18.79
N THR A 15 -14.73 -2.83 -19.65
CA THR A 15 -15.32 -4.09 -20.15
C THR A 15 -14.31 -4.93 -20.93
N VAL A 16 -13.46 -4.29 -21.75
CA VAL A 16 -12.39 -4.99 -22.49
C VAL A 16 -11.33 -5.50 -21.53
N ILE A 17 -10.85 -4.66 -20.61
CA ILE A 17 -9.81 -5.00 -19.64
C ILE A 17 -10.27 -6.10 -18.67
N LEU A 18 -11.56 -6.17 -18.31
CA LEU A 18 -12.09 -7.26 -17.47
C LEU A 18 -12.00 -8.64 -18.14
N LYS A 19 -11.81 -8.71 -19.46
CA LYS A 19 -11.54 -9.94 -20.21
C LYS A 19 -10.04 -10.23 -20.37
N SER A 20 -9.20 -9.65 -19.50
CA SER A 20 -7.76 -9.89 -19.51
C SER A 20 -7.33 -11.06 -18.62
N SER A 21 -6.27 -11.76 -19.03
CA SER A 21 -5.51 -12.70 -18.21
C SER A 21 -4.47 -11.97 -17.34
N SER A 22 -3.98 -10.83 -17.82
CA SER A 22 -3.08 -9.95 -17.08
C SER A 22 -3.12 -8.54 -17.65
N ILE A 23 -2.77 -7.57 -16.81
CA ILE A 23 -2.41 -6.22 -17.24
C ILE A 23 -1.00 -5.89 -16.76
N THR A 24 -0.28 -5.13 -17.55
CA THR A 24 1.01 -4.55 -17.20
C THR A 24 0.82 -3.05 -17.13
N VAL A 25 1.19 -2.43 -16.02
CA VAL A 25 1.14 -0.97 -15.86
C VAL A 25 2.57 -0.44 -15.72
N LYS A 26 2.92 0.58 -16.49
CA LYS A 26 4.19 1.31 -16.38
C LYS A 26 3.93 2.74 -15.97
N LEU A 27 4.73 3.25 -15.02
CA LEU A 27 4.64 4.62 -14.54
C LEU A 27 6.01 5.21 -14.23
N ASN A 28 6.13 6.52 -14.43
CA ASN A 28 7.28 7.29 -13.98
C ASN A 28 7.15 7.68 -12.49
N ASN A 29 5.93 7.95 -12.02
CA ASN A 29 5.62 8.48 -10.70
C ASN A 29 4.40 7.80 -10.06
N ASN A 30 4.12 8.09 -8.78
CA ASN A 30 2.94 7.58 -8.04
C ASN A 30 2.89 6.04 -7.86
N PHE A 31 4.04 5.37 -7.97
CA PHE A 31 4.12 3.92 -7.87
C PHE A 31 3.56 3.38 -6.55
N ASN A 32 3.92 4.03 -5.44
CA ASN A 32 3.38 3.74 -4.11
C ASN A 32 1.85 3.79 -4.06
N LYS A 33 1.20 4.77 -4.70
CA LYS A 33 -0.26 4.88 -4.73
C LYS A 33 -0.90 3.69 -5.44
N ILE A 34 -0.26 3.18 -6.49
CA ILE A 34 -0.74 2.01 -7.24
C ILE A 34 -0.56 0.74 -6.44
N ILE A 35 0.63 0.50 -5.88
CA ILE A 35 0.88 -0.67 -5.04
C ILE A 35 -0.08 -0.69 -3.86
N ARG A 36 -0.26 0.46 -3.19
CA ARG A 36 -1.26 0.62 -2.13
C ARG A 36 -2.65 0.26 -2.61
N LYS A 37 -3.05 0.72 -3.80
CA LYS A 37 -4.36 0.44 -4.37
C LYS A 37 -4.53 -1.05 -4.67
N ILE A 38 -3.56 -1.69 -5.31
CA ILE A 38 -3.53 -3.13 -5.60
C ILE A 38 -3.67 -3.94 -4.31
N ARG A 39 -2.83 -3.64 -3.30
CA ARG A 39 -2.87 -4.30 -1.98
C ARG A 39 -4.21 -4.09 -1.29
N SER A 40 -4.73 -2.87 -1.24
CA SER A 40 -6.03 -2.57 -0.61
C SER A 40 -7.20 -3.32 -1.25
N LEU A 41 -7.13 -3.55 -2.55
CA LEU A 41 -8.12 -4.29 -3.32
C LEU A 41 -7.87 -5.81 -3.28
N GLY A 42 -6.77 -6.27 -2.69
CA GLY A 42 -6.42 -7.69 -2.65
C GLY A 42 -6.17 -8.28 -4.04
N LEU A 43 -5.76 -7.46 -5.00
CA LEU A 43 -5.45 -7.91 -6.36
C LEU A 43 -4.12 -8.65 -6.38
N LEU A 44 -4.01 -9.66 -7.23
CA LEU A 44 -2.79 -10.42 -7.41
C LEU A 44 -1.87 -9.68 -8.37
N TYR A 45 -0.62 -9.51 -7.99
CA TYR A 45 0.38 -8.85 -8.82
C TYR A 45 1.73 -9.54 -8.64
N THR A 46 2.57 -9.40 -9.66
CA THR A 46 3.91 -9.97 -9.75
C THR A 46 4.86 -8.91 -10.31
N ASP A 47 6.14 -9.07 -10.01
CA ASP A 47 7.27 -8.31 -10.57
C ASP A 47 7.15 -6.79 -10.38
N LEU A 48 7.77 -6.29 -9.31
CA LEU A 48 8.22 -4.90 -9.23
C LEU A 48 9.58 -4.84 -9.89
N LYS A 49 9.64 -4.42 -11.15
CA LYS A 49 10.92 -4.21 -11.83
C LYS A 49 11.06 -2.72 -12.12
N GLU A 50 12.14 -2.17 -11.60
CA GLU A 50 12.67 -0.89 -12.02
C GLU A 50 13.47 -1.15 -13.30
N ASP A 51 13.12 -0.46 -14.39
CA ASP A 51 13.93 -0.39 -15.59
C ASP A 51 14.25 1.07 -15.92
N SER A 52 15.03 1.30 -16.97
CA SER A 52 15.41 2.65 -17.40
C SER A 52 14.23 3.54 -17.80
N SER A 53 13.03 2.97 -17.98
CA SER A 53 11.79 3.66 -18.34
C SER A 53 10.80 3.80 -17.18
N GLY A 54 11.19 3.44 -15.96
CA GLY A 54 10.40 3.60 -14.74
C GLY A 54 10.06 2.27 -14.09
N TYR A 55 8.92 2.24 -13.40
CA TYR A 55 8.49 1.03 -12.70
C TYR A 55 7.39 0.30 -13.45
N LYS A 56 7.57 -1.02 -13.58
CA LYS A 56 6.61 -1.93 -14.19
C LYS A 56 5.97 -2.81 -13.12
N ILE A 57 4.65 -2.98 -13.21
CA ILE A 57 3.86 -3.90 -12.37
C ILE A 57 3.01 -4.78 -13.27
N ILE A 58 3.01 -6.08 -13.02
CA ILE A 58 2.10 -7.02 -13.69
C ILE A 58 1.01 -7.41 -12.71
N ILE A 59 -0.26 -7.20 -13.06
CA ILE A 59 -1.41 -7.56 -12.25
C ILE A 59 -2.17 -8.70 -12.96
N THR A 60 -2.50 -9.75 -12.22
CA THR A 60 -3.30 -10.88 -12.74
C THR A 60 -4.71 -10.41 -13.03
N GLY A 61 -5.19 -10.69 -14.25
CA GLY A 61 -6.51 -10.31 -14.72
C GLY A 61 -7.61 -11.29 -14.26
N PRO A 62 -8.88 -10.90 -14.36
CA PRO A 62 -10.00 -11.71 -13.87
C PRO A 62 -10.13 -13.08 -14.53
N LEU A 63 -9.72 -13.24 -15.80
CA LEU A 63 -9.81 -14.53 -16.49
C LEU A 63 -8.82 -15.59 -15.96
N SER A 64 -7.80 -15.17 -15.22
CA SER A 64 -6.78 -16.06 -14.66
C SER A 64 -7.07 -16.45 -13.21
N VAL A 65 -8.18 -15.98 -12.63
CA VAL A 65 -8.59 -16.29 -11.26
C VAL A 65 -9.77 -17.27 -11.29
N ASN A 66 -9.53 -18.51 -10.87
CA ASN A 66 -10.53 -19.59 -10.94
C ASN A 66 -11.65 -19.51 -9.88
N GLU A 67 -11.42 -18.82 -8.76
CA GLU A 67 -12.37 -18.71 -7.64
C GLU A 67 -12.81 -17.26 -7.42
N HIS A 68 -14.11 -17.01 -7.23
CA HIS A 68 -14.67 -15.68 -6.94
C HIS A 68 -14.42 -14.60 -8.02
N SER A 69 -14.40 -14.99 -9.30
CA SER A 69 -14.12 -14.10 -10.45
C SER A 69 -14.96 -12.82 -10.46
N ASP A 70 -16.20 -12.86 -9.96
CA ASP A 70 -17.08 -11.67 -9.95
C ASP A 70 -16.66 -10.65 -8.90
N ARG A 71 -16.28 -11.11 -7.70
CA ARG A 71 -15.76 -10.24 -6.64
C ARG A 71 -14.37 -9.71 -7.02
N TYR A 72 -13.51 -10.58 -7.54
CA TYR A 72 -12.19 -10.18 -8.04
C TYR A 72 -12.31 -9.19 -9.19
N GLY A 73 -13.16 -9.47 -10.18
CA GLY A 73 -13.44 -8.61 -11.32
C GLY A 73 -13.97 -7.24 -10.92
N SER A 74 -14.88 -7.18 -9.93
CA SER A 74 -15.36 -5.90 -9.38
C SER A 74 -14.25 -5.09 -8.74
N LYS A 75 -13.36 -5.73 -7.96
CA LYS A 75 -12.18 -5.06 -7.38
C LYS A 75 -11.18 -4.64 -8.48
N PHE A 76 -11.02 -5.45 -9.52
CA PHE A 76 -10.15 -5.15 -10.66
C PHE A 76 -10.67 -3.95 -11.46
N ALA A 77 -11.98 -3.85 -11.70
CA ALA A 77 -12.61 -2.67 -12.29
C ALA A 77 -12.35 -1.39 -11.47
N LEU A 78 -12.45 -1.46 -10.14
CA LEU A 78 -12.11 -0.33 -9.28
C LEU A 78 -10.64 0.10 -9.41
N PHE A 79 -9.74 -0.85 -9.67
CA PHE A 79 -8.34 -0.55 -9.96
C PHE A 79 -8.16 0.12 -11.32
N VAL A 80 -8.80 -0.40 -12.38
CA VAL A 80 -8.76 0.22 -13.72
C VAL A 80 -9.24 1.66 -13.66
N ARG A 81 -10.39 1.92 -13.02
CA ARG A 81 -10.90 3.29 -12.82
C ARG A 81 -9.95 4.19 -12.04
N PHE A 82 -9.16 3.63 -11.14
CA PHE A 82 -8.14 4.37 -10.42
C PHE A 82 -6.96 4.75 -11.33
N ILE A 83 -6.45 3.81 -12.13
CA ILE A 83 -5.38 4.08 -13.11
C ILE A 83 -5.80 5.16 -14.11
N LEU A 84 -7.01 5.05 -14.66
CA LEU A 84 -7.57 6.03 -15.61
C LEU A 84 -7.72 7.45 -15.05
N ARG A 85 -7.50 7.67 -13.74
CA ARG A 85 -7.51 9.01 -13.11
C ARG A 85 -6.12 9.54 -12.80
N LEU A 86 -5.08 8.74 -13.03
CA LEU A 86 -3.70 9.17 -12.84
C LEU A 86 -3.24 9.98 -14.07
N PRO A 87 -2.38 10.98 -13.88
CA PRO A 87 -1.98 11.89 -14.96
C PRO A 87 -0.99 11.25 -15.95
N ASP A 88 -0.25 10.22 -15.54
CA ASP A 88 0.82 9.61 -16.31
C ASP A 88 0.84 8.11 -16.05
N TRP A 89 0.59 7.30 -17.09
CA TRP A 89 0.57 5.83 -17.05
C TRP A 89 0.53 5.25 -18.48
N GLU A 90 1.03 4.03 -18.61
CA GLU A 90 0.86 3.15 -19.77
C GLU A 90 0.34 1.79 -19.28
N LEU A 91 -0.59 1.19 -20.03
CA LEU A 91 -1.23 -0.08 -19.70
C LEU A 91 -1.28 -1.01 -20.92
N ASP A 92 -0.71 -2.19 -20.77
CA ASP A 92 -0.82 -3.29 -21.73
C ASP A 92 -1.64 -4.44 -21.13
N ALA A 93 -2.78 -4.78 -21.74
CA ALA A 93 -3.63 -5.88 -21.31
C ALA A 93 -3.56 -7.07 -22.28
N LYS A 94 -3.39 -8.29 -21.74
CA LYS A 94 -3.55 -9.53 -22.53
C LYS A 94 -5.01 -9.97 -22.48
N VAL A 95 -5.78 -9.65 -23.51
CA VAL A 95 -7.24 -9.82 -23.56
C VAL A 95 -7.61 -11.06 -24.36
N THR A 96 -8.43 -11.94 -23.79
CA THR A 96 -8.98 -13.09 -24.53
C THR A 96 -10.41 -12.84 -24.95
N LEU A 97 -10.67 -12.84 -26.25
CA LEU A 97 -12.02 -12.70 -26.81
C LEU A 97 -12.43 -13.97 -27.56
N LYS A 98 -13.71 -14.32 -27.47
CA LYS A 98 -14.31 -15.39 -28.25
C LYS A 98 -14.83 -14.81 -29.56
N ASN A 99 -14.35 -15.33 -30.69
CA ASN A 99 -14.91 -15.05 -32.01
C ASN A 99 -15.36 -16.38 -32.63
N ALA A 100 -16.67 -16.52 -32.84
CA ALA A 100 -17.31 -17.79 -33.15
C ALA A 100 -16.87 -18.89 -32.16
N ASP A 101 -16.16 -19.93 -32.63
CA ASP A 101 -15.70 -21.06 -31.81
C ASP A 101 -14.23 -20.97 -31.38
N LYS A 102 -13.50 -19.91 -31.76
CA LYS A 102 -12.09 -19.75 -31.41
C LYS A 102 -11.91 -18.68 -30.33
N LYS A 103 -11.15 -19.02 -29.29
CA LYS A 103 -10.58 -18.03 -28.35
C LYS A 103 -9.32 -17.46 -28.97
N MET A 104 -9.24 -16.15 -29.07
CA MET A 104 -8.05 -15.44 -29.54
C MET A 104 -7.57 -14.49 -28.44
N GLU A 105 -6.25 -14.44 -28.25
CA GLU A 105 -5.60 -13.48 -27.37
C GLU A 105 -5.15 -12.26 -28.16
N TYR A 106 -5.37 -11.08 -27.59
CA TYR A 106 -5.00 -9.77 -28.14
C TYR A 106 -4.18 -9.01 -27.11
N LEU A 107 -3.26 -8.18 -27.59
CA LEU A 107 -2.63 -7.15 -26.76
C LEU A 107 -3.42 -5.85 -26.92
N TYR A 108 -3.97 -5.35 -25.82
CA TYR A 108 -4.71 -4.10 -25.78
C TYR A 108 -3.89 -3.05 -25.04
N HIS A 109 -3.34 -2.10 -25.80
CA HIS A 109 -2.47 -1.04 -25.32
C HIS A 109 -3.26 0.25 -25.11
N LEU A 110 -3.01 0.91 -23.98
CA LEU A 110 -3.58 2.21 -23.61
C LEU A 110 -2.52 3.04 -22.90
N ASP A 111 -2.59 4.36 -23.07
CA ASP A 111 -1.78 5.31 -22.32
C ASP A 111 -2.64 6.52 -21.89
N ASN A 112 -1.99 7.49 -21.24
CA ASN A 112 -2.64 8.70 -20.77
C ASN A 112 -3.20 9.61 -21.89
N SER A 113 -2.96 9.35 -23.18
CA SER A 113 -3.63 10.08 -24.26
C SER A 113 -5.15 9.85 -24.27
N VAL A 114 -5.63 8.77 -23.65
CA VAL A 114 -7.07 8.48 -23.55
C VAL A 114 -7.80 9.43 -22.59
N LEU A 115 -7.08 10.15 -21.72
CA LEU A 115 -7.64 11.06 -20.71
C LEU A 115 -8.54 12.15 -21.33
N ASP A 116 -8.23 12.60 -22.54
CA ASP A 116 -9.04 13.57 -23.29
C ASP A 116 -10.46 13.06 -23.59
N TYR A 117 -10.63 11.74 -23.68
CA TYR A 117 -11.84 11.06 -24.09
C TYR A 117 -12.64 10.45 -22.93
N ILE A 118 -12.12 10.50 -21.71
CA ILE A 118 -12.77 9.91 -20.52
C ILE A 118 -13.08 10.95 -19.45
N ASN A 119 -13.88 10.56 -18.46
CA ASN A 119 -14.31 11.44 -17.38
C ASN A 119 -13.29 11.40 -16.22
N THR A 120 -12.27 12.24 -16.31
CA THR A 120 -11.30 12.44 -15.23
C THR A 120 -11.84 13.44 -14.23
N LYS A 121 -12.62 12.98 -13.24
CA LYS A 121 -12.71 13.78 -12.00
C LYS A 121 -11.34 13.72 -11.35
N GLU A 122 -10.70 14.89 -11.17
CA GLU A 122 -9.47 14.98 -10.39
C GLU A 122 -9.65 14.23 -9.07
N LEU A 123 -8.69 13.37 -8.74
CA LEU A 123 -8.56 12.86 -7.39
C LEU A 123 -8.34 14.08 -6.51
N LYS A 124 -9.37 14.50 -5.77
CA LYS A 124 -9.22 15.52 -4.75
C LYS A 124 -8.07 15.03 -3.86
N SER A 125 -7.00 15.81 -3.82
CA SER A 125 -5.97 15.62 -2.82
C SER A 125 -6.67 15.75 -1.47
N ASP A 126 -6.69 14.69 -0.67
CA ASP A 126 -7.17 14.70 0.72
C ASP A 126 -6.20 15.54 1.58
N SER A 127 -6.10 16.82 1.24
CA SER A 127 -5.16 17.79 1.77
C SER A 127 -5.83 18.54 2.91
N SER A 128 -6.04 17.88 4.06
CA SER A 128 -6.13 18.61 5.34
C SER A 128 -6.32 17.75 6.60
N THR A 129 -6.71 16.48 6.53
CA THR A 129 -7.21 15.81 7.75
C THR A 129 -6.13 15.17 8.64
N TYR A 130 -4.92 14.92 8.11
CA TYR A 130 -3.90 14.11 8.78
C TYR A 130 -2.52 14.77 8.77
N LEU A 131 -2.37 15.91 9.45
CA LEU A 131 -1.14 16.75 9.41
C LEU A 131 0.19 16.01 9.64
N ASN A 132 0.20 14.92 10.42
CA ASN A 132 1.42 14.17 10.73
C ASN A 132 1.70 13.02 9.74
N PHE A 133 0.76 12.72 8.84
CA PHE A 133 0.93 11.67 7.85
C PHE A 133 1.42 12.25 6.54
N ASN A 134 2.52 11.69 6.05
CA ASN A 134 2.86 11.74 4.64
C ASN A 134 2.06 10.65 3.91
N LEU A 135 1.11 11.06 3.07
CA LEU A 135 0.27 10.15 2.28
C LEU A 135 0.97 9.59 1.03
N ASN A 136 2.17 10.08 0.74
CA ASN A 136 2.95 9.70 -0.42
C ASN A 136 4.44 9.73 -0.07
N PRO A 137 4.90 8.87 0.85
CA PRO A 137 6.30 8.85 1.27
C PRO A 137 7.23 8.49 0.12
N GLU A 138 8.45 9.00 0.20
CA GLU A 138 9.52 8.66 -0.72
C GLU A 138 9.93 7.19 -0.55
N PRO A 139 10.41 6.53 -1.61
CA PRO A 139 10.84 5.13 -1.53
C PRO A 139 12.05 4.96 -0.59
N LEU A 140 12.02 3.92 0.22
CA LEU A 140 13.15 3.49 1.03
C LEU A 140 14.16 2.77 0.14
N LYS A 141 15.33 3.38 -0.05
CA LYS A 141 16.43 2.76 -0.80
C LYS A 141 17.13 1.73 0.09
N MET A 142 17.04 0.47 -0.28
CA MET A 142 17.66 -0.66 0.42
C MET A 142 18.58 -1.43 -0.53
N ASN A 143 19.88 -1.18 -0.46
CA ASN A 143 20.89 -1.76 -1.34
C ASN A 143 20.46 -1.72 -2.82
N ASP A 144 20.00 -2.85 -3.37
CA ASP A 144 19.61 -3.02 -4.77
C ASP A 144 18.10 -2.85 -5.04
N ASN A 145 17.29 -2.61 -4.01
CA ASN A 145 15.83 -2.56 -4.12
C ASN A 145 15.25 -1.29 -3.49
N SER A 146 14.21 -0.75 -4.12
CA SER A 146 13.38 0.32 -3.56
C SER A 146 12.12 -0.28 -2.93
N ILE A 147 11.87 0.03 -1.65
CA ILE A 147 10.63 -0.34 -0.96
C ILE A 147 9.73 0.88 -0.88
N PHE A 148 8.44 0.68 -1.13
CA PHE A 148 7.45 1.76 -1.17
C PHE A 148 6.48 1.61 0.01
N PRO A 149 6.66 2.41 1.09
CA PRO A 149 5.68 2.49 2.15
C PRO A 149 4.36 3.07 1.65
N ASP A 150 3.26 2.63 2.25
CA ASP A 150 1.93 3.13 1.92
C ASP A 150 1.69 4.52 2.51
N PHE A 151 2.21 4.75 3.72
CA PHE A 151 2.16 6.03 4.43
C PHE A 151 3.45 6.20 5.25
N ALA A 152 3.74 7.41 5.70
CA ALA A 152 4.70 7.63 6.77
C ALA A 152 4.12 8.56 7.82
N LEU A 153 4.37 8.28 9.10
CA LEU A 153 3.89 9.07 10.22
C LEU A 153 5.08 9.73 10.93
N LYS A 154 5.05 11.05 11.03
CA LYS A 154 6.04 11.81 11.81
C LYS A 154 5.66 11.80 13.28
N ILE A 155 6.59 11.34 14.13
CA ILE A 155 6.47 11.30 15.58
C ILE A 155 7.73 11.95 16.17
N GLY A 156 7.62 13.21 16.59
CA GLY A 156 8.79 14.00 17.01
C GLY A 156 9.78 14.14 15.85
N ASN A 157 11.01 13.68 16.06
CA ASN A 157 12.08 13.69 15.04
C ASN A 157 12.20 12.38 14.26
N SER A 158 11.37 11.38 14.58
CA SER A 158 11.37 10.08 13.90
C SER A 158 10.24 10.01 12.89
N GLU A 159 10.46 9.26 11.82
CA GLU A 159 9.45 8.94 10.83
C GLU A 159 9.23 7.42 10.83
N VAL A 160 7.97 7.02 11.01
CA VAL A 160 7.58 5.61 11.03
C VAL A 160 6.91 5.29 9.70
N ASN A 161 7.53 4.39 8.94
CA ASN A 161 7.01 3.93 7.65
C ASN A 161 5.89 2.91 7.88
N ILE A 162 4.77 3.08 7.20
CA ILE A 162 3.59 2.25 7.41
C ILE A 162 3.29 1.49 6.13
N LEU A 163 3.20 0.17 6.26
CA LEU A 163 2.69 -0.71 5.22
C LEU A 163 1.30 -1.19 5.63
N VAL A 164 0.40 -1.23 4.65
CA VAL A 164 -0.98 -1.68 4.78
C VAL A 164 -1.16 -2.91 3.91
N THR A 165 -1.55 -4.01 4.55
CA THR A 165 -1.69 -5.31 3.93
C THR A 165 -3.10 -5.87 4.08
N ARG A 166 -3.29 -7.05 3.50
CA ARG A 166 -4.48 -7.89 3.62
C ARG A 166 -4.05 -9.25 4.18
N PRO A 167 -4.96 -10.04 4.77
CA PRO A 167 -4.60 -11.34 5.36
C PRO A 167 -3.80 -12.25 4.42
N ARG A 168 -4.10 -12.19 3.12
CA ARG A 168 -3.42 -12.97 2.09
C ARG A 168 -1.93 -12.64 1.92
N TYR A 169 -1.54 -11.39 2.10
CA TYR A 169 -0.16 -10.92 1.90
C TYR A 169 0.60 -10.73 3.21
N TYR A 170 -0.03 -11.03 4.35
CA TYR A 170 0.49 -10.66 5.66
C TYR A 170 1.88 -11.22 5.94
N GLU A 171 2.14 -12.49 5.66
CA GLU A 171 3.44 -13.12 5.97
C GLU A 171 4.58 -12.57 5.09
N GLU A 172 4.29 -12.31 3.82
CA GLU A 172 5.23 -11.70 2.87
C GLU A 172 5.55 -10.26 3.28
N ASP A 173 4.51 -9.44 3.53
CA ASP A 173 4.68 -8.05 3.94
C ASP A 173 5.32 -7.93 5.33
N LEU A 174 5.08 -8.88 6.24
CA LEU A 174 5.75 -8.93 7.54
C LEU A 174 7.25 -9.20 7.38
N THR A 175 7.62 -10.08 6.45
CA THR A 175 9.03 -10.34 6.10
C THR A 175 9.68 -9.08 5.54
N LEU A 176 8.96 -8.36 4.66
CA LEU A 176 9.39 -7.09 4.11
C LEU A 176 9.60 -6.03 5.21
N VAL A 177 8.62 -5.82 6.10
CA VAL A 177 8.73 -4.86 7.21
C VAL A 177 9.89 -5.21 8.16
N ASN A 178 10.13 -6.48 8.41
CA ASN A 178 11.27 -6.91 9.21
C ASN A 178 12.61 -6.60 8.52
N SER A 179 12.68 -6.68 7.18
CA SER A 179 13.87 -6.26 6.43
C SER A 179 14.10 -4.74 6.51
N ILE A 180 13.03 -3.94 6.44
CA ILE A 180 13.09 -2.48 6.60
C ILE A 180 13.64 -2.11 7.97
N ARG A 181 13.13 -2.76 9.03
CA ARG A 181 13.62 -2.58 10.41
C ARG A 181 15.09 -2.96 10.57
N LYS A 182 15.53 -4.06 9.95
CA LYS A 182 16.94 -4.48 9.95
C LYS A 182 17.86 -3.48 9.24
N ALA A 183 17.34 -2.78 8.22
CA ALA A 183 18.06 -1.71 7.54
C ALA A 183 18.11 -0.39 8.34
N GLY A 184 17.52 -0.34 9.54
CA GLY A 184 17.58 0.81 10.45
C GLY A 184 16.43 1.79 10.32
N PHE A 185 15.43 1.51 9.48
CA PHE A 185 14.24 2.34 9.34
C PHE A 185 13.14 1.88 10.31
N GLU A 186 12.43 2.82 10.91
CA GLU A 186 11.23 2.51 11.68
C GLU A 186 10.10 2.16 10.72
N ALA A 187 9.48 0.98 10.91
CA ALA A 187 8.41 0.50 10.05
C ALA A 187 7.37 -0.32 10.82
N GLU A 188 6.12 -0.23 10.40
CA GLU A 188 4.96 -0.91 11.01
C GLU A 188 4.03 -1.47 9.95
N LEU A 189 3.38 -2.60 10.27
CA LEU A 189 2.46 -3.31 9.39
C LEU A 189 1.05 -3.31 9.98
N PHE A 190 0.07 -2.88 9.19
CA PHE A 190 -1.35 -2.93 9.54
C PHE A 190 -2.11 -3.77 8.51
N CYS A 191 -3.05 -4.58 8.97
CA CYS A 191 -3.84 -5.46 8.12
C CYS A 191 -5.30 -4.98 8.05
N ILE A 192 -5.85 -4.81 6.85
CA ILE A 192 -7.27 -4.49 6.66
C ILE A 192 -8.05 -5.77 6.40
N LEU A 193 -9.17 -5.93 7.10
CA LEU A 193 -10.06 -7.08 6.98
C LEU A 193 -11.37 -6.70 6.27
N ASP A 194 -11.74 -7.45 5.24
CA ASP A 194 -13.11 -7.48 4.73
C ASP A 194 -14.01 -8.37 5.58
N SER A 195 -15.32 -8.26 5.35
CA SER A 195 -16.33 -9.13 5.95
C SER A 195 -16.00 -10.61 5.73
N GLY A 196 -15.82 -11.34 6.85
CA GLY A 196 -15.55 -12.78 6.86
C GLY A 196 -14.06 -13.14 6.87
N GLU A 197 -13.15 -12.17 6.69
CA GLU A 197 -11.72 -12.42 6.82
C GLU A 197 -11.31 -12.52 8.31
N LYS A 198 -10.36 -13.42 8.59
CA LYS A 198 -9.79 -13.60 9.93
C LYS A 198 -8.50 -12.81 10.05
N CYS A 199 -8.31 -12.16 11.20
CA CYS A 199 -7.07 -11.48 11.52
C CYS A 199 -5.92 -12.51 11.62
N PRO A 200 -4.82 -12.35 10.86
CA PRO A 200 -3.64 -13.19 11.01
C PRO A 200 -3.07 -13.11 12.43
N LYS A 201 -2.42 -14.17 12.89
CA LYS A 201 -1.90 -14.23 14.25
C LYS A 201 -0.81 -13.19 14.44
N GLY A 202 -0.96 -12.34 15.47
CA GLY A 202 0.00 -11.27 15.78
C GLY A 202 -0.14 -10.01 14.91
N ALA A 203 -1.07 -9.98 13.96
CA ALA A 203 -1.33 -8.81 13.14
C ALA A 203 -2.10 -7.73 13.90
N GLN A 204 -1.82 -6.46 13.57
CA GLN A 204 -2.66 -5.33 13.97
C GLN A 204 -3.73 -5.12 12.90
N CYS A 205 -4.96 -5.53 13.18
CA CYS A 205 -6.03 -5.55 12.19
C CYS A 205 -7.03 -4.41 12.37
N MET A 206 -7.52 -3.89 11.25
CA MET A 206 -8.61 -2.91 11.14
C MET A 206 -9.71 -3.47 10.25
N LYS A 207 -10.97 -3.07 10.49
CA LYS A 207 -12.11 -3.53 9.68
C LYS A 207 -12.38 -2.55 8.54
N ASN A 208 -12.54 -3.09 7.33
CA ASN A 208 -12.93 -2.42 6.09
C ASN A 208 -11.94 -1.38 5.55
N GLU A 209 -11.40 -0.51 6.39
CA GLU A 209 -10.54 0.59 5.98
C GLU A 209 -9.40 0.88 6.97
N PHE A 210 -8.44 1.69 6.52
CA PHE A 210 -7.33 2.16 7.34
C PHE A 210 -7.76 3.38 8.16
N ASN A 211 -7.72 3.27 9.49
CA ASN A 211 -8.05 4.37 10.38
C ASN A 211 -6.79 5.12 10.83
N PHE A 212 -6.53 6.28 10.23
CA PHE A 212 -5.39 7.13 10.55
C PHE A 212 -5.34 7.57 12.01
N ASN A 213 -6.49 7.82 12.65
CA ASN A 213 -6.53 8.28 14.04
C ASN A 213 -6.09 7.17 14.99
N ASP A 214 -6.61 5.96 14.80
CA ASP A 214 -6.25 4.79 15.62
C ASP A 214 -4.76 4.46 15.47
N VAL A 215 -4.22 4.53 14.24
CA VAL A 215 -2.79 4.34 13.99
C VAL A 215 -1.96 5.42 14.67
N ASN A 216 -2.34 6.69 14.54
CA ASN A 216 -1.61 7.79 15.17
C ASN A 216 -1.56 7.64 16.68
N GLU A 217 -2.68 7.32 17.32
CA GLU A 217 -2.76 7.11 18.76
C GLU A 217 -1.88 5.93 19.20
N LEU A 218 -1.98 4.80 18.51
CA LEU A 218 -1.24 3.58 18.82
C LEU A 218 0.28 3.78 18.66
N LEU A 219 0.70 4.35 17.53
CA LEU A 219 2.12 4.56 17.25
C LEU A 219 2.71 5.68 18.11
N SER A 220 1.99 6.77 18.35
CA SER A 220 2.45 7.83 19.26
C SER A 220 2.73 7.27 20.67
N LYS A 221 1.83 6.45 21.22
CA LYS A 221 2.06 5.80 22.53
C LYS A 221 3.28 4.88 22.53
N ARG A 222 3.45 4.07 21.48
CA ARG A 222 4.57 3.12 21.36
C ARG A 222 5.91 3.83 21.21
N TYR A 223 5.97 4.80 20.32
CA TYR A 223 7.22 5.46 19.94
C TYR A 223 7.63 6.55 20.93
N ASN A 224 6.70 7.31 21.52
CA ASN A 224 7.05 8.25 22.60
C ASN A 224 7.63 7.52 23.82
N ARG A 225 7.08 6.35 24.19
CA ARG A 225 7.62 5.51 25.27
C ARG A 225 9.03 5.00 24.94
N SER A 226 9.29 4.66 23.67
CA SER A 226 10.63 4.24 23.24
C SER A 226 11.65 5.39 23.31
N VAL A 227 11.24 6.62 23.01
CA VAL A 227 12.09 7.83 23.10
C VAL A 227 12.42 8.14 24.56
N GLU A 228 11.45 8.03 25.48
CA GLU A 228 11.70 8.20 26.91
C GLU A 228 12.68 7.15 27.45
N ILE A 229 12.52 5.88 27.08
CA ILE A 229 13.42 4.81 27.49
C ILE A 229 14.84 5.02 26.94
N LYS A 230 14.98 5.41 25.66
CA LYS A 230 16.28 5.72 25.04
C LYS A 230 16.95 6.92 25.72
N LYS A 231 16.20 7.98 26.07
CA LYS A 231 16.72 9.14 26.83
C LYS A 231 17.19 8.73 28.23
N ILE A 232 16.45 7.88 28.94
CA ILE A 232 16.83 7.39 30.27
C ILE A 232 18.09 6.51 30.18
N GLN A 233 18.23 5.68 29.15
CA GLN A 233 19.41 4.85 28.94
C GLN A 233 20.64 5.68 28.59
N GLN A 234 20.48 6.70 27.74
CA GLN A 234 21.54 7.64 27.40
C GLN A 234 22.01 8.44 28.62
N TYR A 235 21.07 8.94 29.44
CA TYR A 235 21.39 9.59 30.71
C TYR A 235 22.15 8.65 31.66
N LYS A 236 21.77 7.35 31.71
CA LYS A 236 22.46 6.33 32.52
C LYS A 236 23.84 5.95 31.99
N SER A 237 24.12 6.06 30.69
CA SER A 237 25.46 5.85 30.15
C SER A 237 26.38 7.05 30.37
N GLU A 238 25.82 8.26 30.41
CA GLU A 238 26.57 9.51 30.66
C GLU A 238 26.85 9.72 32.16
N LEU A 239 25.97 9.24 33.04
CA LEU A 239 26.21 9.16 34.48
C LEU A 239 26.78 7.77 34.82
N HIS A 240 28.10 7.63 34.97
CA HIS A 240 28.73 6.44 35.59
C HIS A 240 28.22 6.24 37.03
N VAL A 241 27.03 5.67 37.21
CA VAL A 241 26.45 5.38 38.52
C VAL A 241 26.80 3.97 38.93
N SER A 242 27.55 3.89 40.03
CA SER A 242 28.00 2.65 40.67
C SER A 242 26.81 1.74 41.08
N PRO A 243 26.96 0.39 41.08
CA PRO A 243 25.86 -0.58 41.19
C PRO A 243 25.08 -0.58 42.52
N LYS A 244 25.41 0.29 43.47
CA LYS A 244 24.83 0.27 44.83
C LYS A 244 23.48 0.98 44.97
N VAL A 245 22.94 1.61 43.93
CA VAL A 245 21.63 2.31 43.97
C VAL A 245 20.48 1.46 43.38
N GLU A 246 20.78 0.28 42.83
CA GLU A 246 19.80 -0.56 42.10
C GLU A 246 18.61 -1.06 42.94
N LYS A 247 18.75 -1.22 44.26
CA LYS A 247 17.70 -1.87 45.08
C LYS A 247 16.59 -0.95 45.59
N THR A 248 16.79 0.37 45.59
CA THR A 248 15.79 1.29 46.18
C THR A 248 14.78 1.78 45.15
N VAL A 249 15.19 1.98 43.89
CA VAL A 249 14.33 2.55 42.84
C VAL A 249 13.36 1.53 42.25
N ILE A 250 13.72 0.23 42.23
CA ILE A 250 12.85 -0.82 41.68
C ILE A 250 11.65 -1.12 42.62
N ASN A 251 11.84 -0.99 43.93
CA ASN A 251 10.76 -1.29 44.90
C ASN A 251 9.70 -0.18 44.99
N GLU A 252 10.02 1.08 44.68
CA GLU A 252 9.01 2.16 44.69
C GLU A 252 8.15 2.19 43.42
N ALA A 253 8.63 1.65 42.30
CA ALA A 253 7.88 1.62 41.05
C ALA A 253 6.85 0.48 40.95
N ILE A 254 7.01 -0.60 41.72
CA ILE A 254 6.13 -1.78 41.67
C ILE A 254 4.93 -1.66 42.63
N LEU A 255 4.97 -0.75 43.61
CA LEU A 255 3.93 -0.62 44.63
C LEU A 255 2.91 0.52 44.40
N LYS A 256 2.97 1.21 43.25
CA LYS A 256 2.04 2.33 42.96
C LYS A 256 1.19 2.23 41.69
N HIS A 257 1.24 1.16 40.89
CA HIS A 257 0.30 0.93 39.79
C HIS A 257 0.04 -0.55 39.51
#